data_AF-A0A1A9BI44-F1
#
_entry.id   AF-A0A1A9BI44-F1
#
_cell.length_a   1.000
_cell.length_b   1.000
_cell.length_c   1.000
_cell.angle_alpha   90.00
_cell.angle_beta   90.00
_cell.angle_gamma   90.00
#
_symmetry.space_group_name_H-M   'P 1'
#
loop_
_entity.id
_entity.type
_entity.pdbx_description
1 polymer ?
#
loop_
_entity_poly.entity_id
_entity_poly.type
_entity_poly.pdbx_seq_one_letter_code
_entity_poly.pdbx_strand_id
1 'polypeptide(L)'
;MIEYAAMGLDECLTELLVQLGDHGLVAIVKMDGERERGRWTVLVSGKPLGGEFVRWDGDDLDTGLSRVMAKLQERFPGLLN
;
A
#
# COMPACT_ATOMS: atom_id res chain seq x y z
N MET A 1 -19.21 -15.63 8.37
CA MET A 1 -19.32 -14.31 9.01
C MET A 1 -17.92 -13.93 9.44
N ILE A 2 -17.21 -13.14 8.63
CA ILE A 2 -15.89 -12.60 8.98
C ILE A 2 -16.08 -11.10 9.04
N GLU A 3 -16.35 -10.60 10.23
CA GLU A 3 -16.55 -9.19 10.57
C GLU A 3 -15.59 -8.89 11.71
N TYR A 4 -14.29 -8.73 11.43
CA TYR A 4 -13.36 -8.21 12.43
C TYR A 4 -12.28 -7.40 11.73
N ALA A 5 -12.21 -6.11 12.11
CA ALA A 5 -11.18 -5.09 11.79
C ALA A 5 -11.42 -4.10 10.62
N ALA A 6 -12.46 -4.23 9.79
CA ALA A 6 -12.63 -3.34 8.64
C ALA A 6 -13.09 -1.89 8.98
N MET A 7 -13.87 -1.69 10.04
CA MET A 7 -14.60 -0.43 10.27
C MET A 7 -13.77 0.83 10.62
N GLY A 8 -12.45 0.73 10.79
CA GLY A 8 -11.58 1.89 11.03
C GLY A 8 -10.37 1.99 10.09
N LEU A 9 -10.07 0.92 9.36
CA LEU A 9 -9.04 0.92 8.32
C LEU A 9 -9.57 1.52 7.01
N ASP A 10 -10.90 1.61 6.87
CA ASP A 10 -11.59 1.77 5.59
C ASP A 10 -11.37 3.14 4.94
N GLU A 11 -11.58 4.25 5.65
CA GLU A 11 -11.59 5.59 5.02
C GLU A 11 -10.19 6.05 4.60
N CYS A 12 -9.22 6.08 5.53
CA CYS A 12 -7.85 6.53 5.22
C CYS A 12 -7.17 5.63 4.17
N LEU A 13 -7.38 4.32 4.24
CA LEU A 13 -6.84 3.41 3.24
C LEU A 13 -7.54 3.61 1.89
N THR A 14 -8.86 3.76 1.88
CA THR A 14 -9.62 4.00 0.65
C THR A 14 -9.19 5.30 -0.03
N GLU A 15 -9.07 6.40 0.72
CA GLU A 15 -8.58 7.68 0.19
C GLU A 15 -7.18 7.54 -0.41
N LEU A 16 -6.27 6.84 0.27
CA LEU A 16 -4.93 6.58 -0.24
C LEU A 16 -4.98 5.76 -1.54
N LEU A 17 -5.80 4.72 -1.59
CA LEU A 17 -5.96 3.88 -2.78
C LEU A 17 -6.54 4.67 -3.95
N VAL A 18 -7.50 5.58 -3.70
CA VAL A 18 -8.05 6.49 -4.70
C VAL A 18 -6.98 7.42 -5.24
N GLN A 19 -6.22 8.10 -4.36
CA GLN A 19 -5.13 8.99 -4.78
C GLN A 19 -4.10 8.25 -5.65
N LEU A 20 -3.68 7.05 -5.24
CA LEU A 20 -2.77 6.23 -6.04
C LEU A 20 -3.39 5.88 -7.41
N GLY A 21 -4.69 5.56 -7.45
CA GLY A 21 -5.43 5.30 -8.67
C GLY A 21 -5.48 6.50 -9.63
N ASP A 22 -5.66 7.72 -9.11
CA ASP A 22 -5.66 8.96 -9.90
C ASP A 22 -4.32 9.22 -10.59
N HIS A 23 -3.23 8.73 -9.99
CA HIS A 23 -1.89 8.77 -10.58
C HIS A 23 -1.58 7.55 -11.48
N GLY A 24 -2.55 6.68 -11.75
CA GLY A 24 -2.36 5.48 -12.60
C GLY A 24 -1.55 4.37 -11.94
N LEU A 25 -1.54 4.35 -10.59
CA LEU A 25 -0.91 3.32 -9.78
C LEU A 25 -1.96 2.31 -9.31
N VAL A 26 -1.47 1.11 -9.01
CA VAL A 26 -2.23 0.02 -8.40
C VAL A 26 -1.55 -0.34 -7.10
N ALA A 27 -2.33 -0.38 -6.02
CA ALA A 27 -1.87 -0.78 -4.71
C ALA A 27 -2.57 -2.07 -4.26
N ILE A 28 -1.78 -2.99 -3.72
CA ILE A 28 -2.24 -4.25 -3.12
C ILE A 28 -1.77 -4.24 -1.67
N VAL A 29 -2.75 -4.28 -0.76
CA VAL A 29 -2.52 -4.49 0.67
C VAL A 29 -3.10 -5.85 1.04
N LYS A 30 -2.28 -6.72 1.62
CA LYS A 30 -2.74 -8.04 2.07
C LYS A 30 -2.17 -8.38 3.44
N MET A 31 -2.98 -9.07 4.25
CA MET A 31 -2.51 -9.81 5.41
C MET A 31 -1.98 -11.17 4.97
N ASP A 32 -0.73 -11.48 5.29
CA ASP A 32 -0.15 -12.80 5.09
C ASP A 32 -0.53 -13.69 6.28
N GLY A 33 -1.60 -14.47 6.12
CA GLY A 33 -2.02 -15.46 7.12
C GLY A 33 -1.36 -16.84 6.95
N GLU A 34 -0.59 -17.04 5.88
CA GLU A 34 -0.01 -18.34 5.51
C GLU A 34 1.38 -18.55 6.12
N ARG A 35 2.19 -17.48 6.19
CA ARG A 35 3.55 -17.55 6.73
C ARG A 35 3.60 -17.34 8.25
N GLU A 36 3.11 -16.18 8.71
CA GLU A 36 3.13 -15.77 10.11
C GLU A 36 1.93 -14.86 10.38
N ARG A 37 1.11 -15.19 11.40
CA ARG A 37 -0.03 -14.34 11.77
C ARG A 37 0.42 -12.92 12.09
N GLY A 38 -0.29 -11.93 11.55
CA GLY A 38 -0.05 -10.52 11.82
C GLY A 38 0.94 -9.86 10.86
N ARG A 39 1.40 -10.55 9.81
CA ARG A 39 2.25 -9.95 8.79
C ARG A 39 1.42 -9.35 7.65
N TRP A 40 1.91 -8.27 7.09
CA TRP A 40 1.34 -7.51 5.99
C TRP A 40 2.31 -7.46 4.82
N THR A 41 1.75 -7.42 3.61
CA THR A 41 2.46 -7.02 2.40
C THR A 41 1.74 -5.80 1.82
N VAL A 42 2.51 -4.75 1.53
CA VAL A 42 2.07 -3.60 0.74
C VAL A 42 2.89 -3.59 -0.54
N LEU A 43 2.20 -3.56 -1.69
CA LEU A 43 2.83 -3.50 -3.00
C LEU A 43 2.16 -2.41 -3.83
N VAL A 44 2.95 -1.51 -4.40
CA VAL A 44 2.51 -0.50 -5.36
C VAL A 44 3.23 -0.69 -6.67
N SER A 45 2.46 -0.81 -7.75
CA SER A 45 2.93 -0.93 -9.12
C SER A 45 2.16 0.04 -10.02
N GLY A 46 2.57 0.18 -11.26
CA GLY A 46 1.80 0.97 -12.23
C GLY A 46 2.63 1.40 -13.42
N LYS A 47 1.93 1.86 -14.47
CA LYS A 47 2.57 2.38 -15.68
C LYS A 47 3.57 3.53 -15.40
N PRO A 48 3.30 4.49 -14.49
CA PRO A 48 4.26 5.54 -14.16
C PRO A 48 5.59 5.03 -13.59
N LEU A 49 5.59 3.83 -13.00
CA LEU A 49 6.79 3.24 -12.42
C LEU A 49 7.66 2.51 -13.46
N GLY A 50 7.27 2.48 -14.74
CA GLY A 50 8.10 1.92 -15.81
C GLY A 50 8.35 0.40 -15.71
N GLY A 51 7.44 -0.33 -15.05
CA GLY A 51 7.59 -1.77 -14.80
C GLY A 51 8.25 -2.11 -13.46
N GLU A 52 8.75 -1.12 -12.73
CA GLU A 52 9.17 -1.27 -11.34
C GLU A 52 7.97 -1.34 -10.39
N PHE A 53 8.23 -1.79 -9.16
CA PHE A 53 7.26 -1.75 -8.07
C PHE A 53 7.95 -1.41 -6.75
N VAL A 54 7.17 -0.81 -5.85
CA VAL A 54 7.59 -0.62 -4.46
C VAL A 54 6.86 -1.65 -3.61
N ARG A 55 7.63 -2.47 -2.89
CA ARG A 55 7.10 -3.48 -2.00
C ARG A 55 7.67 -3.33 -0.60
N TRP A 56 6.83 -3.58 0.39
CA TRP A 56 7.18 -3.73 1.77
C TRP A 56 6.46 -4.94 2.38
N ASP A 57 7.15 -5.65 3.28
CA ASP A 57 6.61 -6.74 4.07
C ASP A 57 7.01 -6.52 5.55
N GLY A 58 6.07 -6.65 6.48
CA GLY A 58 6.34 -6.47 7.91
C GLY A 58 5.08 -6.64 8.76
N ASP A 59 5.15 -6.27 10.03
CA ASP A 59 4.12 -6.56 11.05
C ASP A 59 3.19 -5.36 11.35
N ASP A 60 3.56 -4.15 10.93
CA ASP A 60 2.82 -2.92 11.15
C ASP A 60 2.37 -2.26 9.84
N LEU A 61 1.06 -2.27 9.58
CA LEU A 61 0.51 -1.78 8.31
C LEU A 61 0.76 -0.27 8.10
N ASP A 62 0.58 0.55 9.12
CA ASP A 62 0.72 2.01 9.00
C ASP A 62 2.17 2.41 8.69
N THR A 63 3.12 1.74 9.34
CA THR A 63 4.55 1.84 9.03
C THR A 63 4.85 1.37 7.61
N GLY A 64 4.20 0.29 7.18
CA GLY A 64 4.31 -0.23 5.83
C GLY A 64 3.85 0.77 4.77
N LEU A 65 2.66 1.33 4.94
CA LEU A 65 2.09 2.36 4.05
C LEU A 65 3.00 3.60 4.02
N SER A 66 3.39 4.12 5.19
CA SER A 66 4.28 5.29 5.29
C SER A 66 5.61 5.07 4.56
N ARG A 67 6.22 3.89 4.72
CA ARG A 67 7.49 3.54 4.05
C ARG A 67 7.33 3.40 2.55
N VAL A 68 6.23 2.80 2.08
CA VAL A 68 5.95 2.68 0.66
C VAL A 68 5.75 4.05 0.02
N MET A 69 5.00 4.94 0.68
CA MET A 69 4.80 6.31 0.21
C MET A 69 6.09 7.12 0.17
N ALA A 70 6.90 7.08 1.23
CA ALA A 70 8.20 7.74 1.26
C ALA A 70 9.12 7.23 0.13
N LYS A 71 9.12 5.92 -0.12
CA LYS A 71 9.94 5.29 -1.16
C LYS A 71 9.43 5.61 -2.57
N LEU A 72 8.11 5.78 -2.76
CA LEU A 72 7.55 6.26 -4.02
C LEU A 72 7.98 7.71 -4.29
N GLN A 73 7.89 8.59 -3.29
CA GLN A 73 8.32 9.98 -3.43
C GLN A 73 9.83 10.11 -3.70
N GLU A 74 10.65 9.31 -3.02
CA GLU A 74 12.10 9.30 -3.22
C GLU A 74 12.49 8.86 -4.63
N ARG A 75 11.86 7.79 -5.14
CA ARG A 75 12.20 7.19 -6.44
C ARG A 75 11.54 7.86 -7.62
N PHE A 76 10.36 8.42 -7.42
CA PHE A 76 9.52 9.02 -8.46
C PHE A 76 9.06 10.41 -7.99
N PRO A 77 9.99 11.37 -7.87
CA PRO A 77 9.65 12.71 -7.40
C PRO A 77 8.61 13.36 -8.33
N GLY A 78 7.57 13.96 -7.74
CA GLY A 78 6.48 14.59 -8.48
C GLY A 78 5.38 13.63 -8.96
N LEU A 79 5.47 12.33 -8.67
CA LEU A 79 4.43 11.37 -9.02
C LEU A 79 3.13 11.56 -8.21
N LEU A 80 3.25 12.09 -6.99
CA LEU A 80 2.16 12.22 -6.02
C LEU A 80 1.83 13.70 -5.71
N ASN A 81 2.25 14.63 -6.57
CA ASN A 81 2.06 16.08 -6.45
C ASN A 81 0.95 16.58 -7.37
#